data_AF-A0A514Z846-F1
#
_entry.id   AF-A0A514Z846-F1
#
_cell.length_a   1.000
_cell.length_b   1.000
_cell.length_c   1.000
_cell.angle_alpha   90.00
_cell.angle_beta   90.00
_cell.angle_gamma   90.00
#
_symmetry.space_group_name_H-M   'P 1'
#
loop_
_entity.id
_entity.type
_entity.pdbx_description
1 polymer ?
#
loop_
_entity_poly.entity_id
_entity_poly.type
_entity_poly.pdbx_seq_one_letter_code
_entity_poly.pdbx_strand_id
1 'polypeptide(L)'
;MAYNKKEAQTKIQTLGSLMANKKYEEAWTSAGDLNAYLKVHKSEMSGSDYELINGTLKSFYAVNKQIETVGKRAFAMGKKAEGIQL
;
A
#
# COMPACT_ATOMS: atom_id res chain seq x y z
N MET A 1 -18.77 7.55 13.76
CA MET A 1 -19.46 6.76 12.72
C MET A 1 -19.21 5.30 13.06
N ALA A 2 -20.23 4.47 13.11
CA ALA A 2 -20.05 3.04 13.42
C ALA A 2 -19.29 2.33 12.30
N TYR A 3 -18.46 1.35 12.66
CA TYR A 3 -17.77 0.46 11.73
C TYR A 3 -18.70 -0.10 10.64
N ASN A 4 -18.30 0.06 9.39
CA ASN A 4 -18.99 -0.49 8.23
C ASN A 4 -18.12 -1.54 7.54
N LYS A 5 -18.46 -2.81 7.74
CA LYS A 5 -17.73 -3.95 7.16
C LYS A 5 -17.63 -3.88 5.64
N LYS A 6 -18.66 -3.42 4.94
CA LYS A 6 -18.67 -3.29 3.47
C LYS A 6 -17.73 -2.19 3.00
N GLU A 7 -17.62 -1.10 3.75
CA GLU A 7 -16.68 -0.02 3.45
C GLU A 7 -15.23 -0.50 3.63
N ALA A 8 -14.93 -1.15 4.76
CA ALA A 8 -13.61 -1.73 5.01
C ALA A 8 -13.21 -2.74 3.93
N GLN A 9 -14.15 -3.60 3.53
CA GLN A 9 -13.97 -4.57 2.45
C GLN A 9 -13.68 -3.88 1.11
N THR A 10 -14.44 -2.86 0.76
CA THR A 10 -14.22 -2.09 -0.48
C THR A 10 -12.82 -1.49 -0.49
N LYS A 11 -12.41 -0.84 0.60
CA LYS A 11 -11.08 -0.20 0.69
C LYS A 11 -9.93 -1.20 0.54
N ILE A 12 -10.02 -2.37 1.18
CA ILE A 12 -8.96 -3.39 1.04
C ILE A 12 -8.95 -4.03 -0.36
N GLN A 13 -10.12 -4.20 -0.99
CA GLN A 13 -10.21 -4.68 -2.38
C GLN A 13 -9.65 -3.66 -3.38
N THR A 14 -9.89 -2.36 -3.17
CA THR A 14 -9.29 -1.29 -3.97
C THR A 14 -7.77 -1.34 -3.88
N LEU A 15 -7.20 -1.44 -2.68
CA LEU A 15 -5.76 -1.60 -2.50
C LEU A 15 -5.23 -2.82 -3.29
N GLY A 16 -5.88 -3.99 -3.13
CA GLY A 16 -5.50 -5.21 -3.84
C GLY A 16 -5.57 -5.06 -5.37
N SER A 17 -6.58 -4.38 -5.90
CA SER A 17 -6.72 -4.12 -7.34
C SER A 17 -5.60 -3.21 -7.86
N LEU A 18 -5.26 -2.15 -7.13
CA LEU A 18 -4.16 -1.25 -7.51
C LEU A 18 -2.82 -1.99 -7.53
N MET A 19 -2.59 -2.85 -6.54
CA MET A 19 -1.40 -3.71 -6.48
C MET A 19 -1.33 -4.66 -7.68
N ALA A 20 -2.43 -5.35 -8.00
CA ALA A 20 -2.50 -6.29 -9.13
C ALA A 20 -2.22 -5.60 -10.48
N ASN A 21 -2.63 -4.34 -10.62
CA ASN A 21 -2.42 -3.52 -11.81
C ASN A 21 -1.08 -2.75 -11.82
N LYS A 22 -0.17 -3.03 -10.87
CA LYS A 22 1.14 -2.37 -10.74
C LYS A 22 1.06 -0.84 -10.56
N LYS A 23 -0.06 -0.33 -10.07
CA LYS A 23 -0.31 1.10 -9.79
C LYS A 23 0.16 1.44 -8.37
N TYR A 24 1.46 1.31 -8.10
CA TYR A 24 1.98 1.35 -6.74
C TYR A 24 1.88 2.71 -6.04
N GLU A 25 1.97 3.82 -6.78
CA GLU A 25 1.75 5.18 -6.25
C GLU A 25 0.30 5.39 -5.78
N GLU A 26 -0.67 4.97 -6.60
CA GLU A 26 -2.09 4.99 -6.23
C GLU A 26 -2.36 4.04 -5.05
N ALA A 27 -1.72 2.85 -5.05
CA ALA A 27 -1.82 1.89 -3.96
C ALA A 27 -1.28 2.45 -2.64
N TRP A 28 -0.19 3.23 -2.67
CA TRP A 28 0.37 3.88 -1.48
C TRP A 28 -0.65 4.83 -0.82
N THR A 29 -1.29 5.66 -1.64
CA THR A 29 -2.34 6.59 -1.18
C THR A 29 -3.52 5.81 -0.61
N SER A 30 -4.01 4.80 -1.34
CA SER A 30 -5.11 3.94 -0.90
C SER A 30 -4.82 3.20 0.41
N ALA A 31 -3.59 2.73 0.60
CA ALA A 31 -3.15 2.10 1.85
C ALA A 31 -3.13 3.10 3.01
N GLY A 32 -2.71 4.34 2.77
CA GLY A 32 -2.77 5.43 3.75
C GLY A 32 -4.20 5.69 4.24
N ASP A 33 -5.14 5.82 3.30
CA ASP A 33 -6.56 6.03 3.62
C ASP A 33 -7.17 4.86 4.39
N LEU A 34 -6.84 3.63 4.00
CA LEU A 34 -7.28 2.42 4.70
C LEU A 34 -6.67 2.32 6.11
N ASN A 35 -5.41 2.68 6.29
CA ASN A 35 -4.77 2.71 7.61
C ASN A 35 -5.41 3.77 8.53
N ALA A 36 -5.74 4.95 7.99
CA ALA A 36 -6.48 5.97 8.73
C ALA A 36 -7.86 5.46 9.15
N TYR A 37 -8.59 4.82 8.24
CA TYR A 37 -9.88 4.19 8.53
C TYR A 37 -9.77 3.15 9.65
N LEU A 38 -8.80 2.24 9.59
CA LEU A 38 -8.59 1.23 10.62
C LEU A 38 -8.30 1.83 12.00
N LYS A 39 -7.54 2.92 12.07
CA LYS A 39 -7.22 3.58 13.36
C LYS A 39 -8.47 4.15 14.02
N VAL A 40 -9.38 4.72 13.24
CA VAL A 40 -10.63 5.31 13.74
C VAL A 40 -11.60 4.23 14.20
N HIS A 41 -11.72 3.12 13.46
CA HIS A 41 -12.74 2.10 13.72
C HIS A 41 -12.26 0.90 14.53
N LYS A 42 -10.99 0.88 14.98
CA LYS A 42 -10.38 -0.28 15.67
C LYS A 42 -11.23 -0.84 16.82
N SER A 43 -11.81 0.02 17.65
CA SER A 43 -12.62 -0.38 18.82
C SER A 43 -13.98 -0.97 18.45
N GLU A 44 -14.45 -0.75 17.23
CA GLU A 44 -15.76 -1.17 16.73
C GLU A 44 -15.65 -2.40 15.80
N MET A 45 -14.43 -2.76 15.40
CA MET A 45 -14.14 -3.89 14.52
C MET A 45 -14.04 -5.20 15.30
N SER A 46 -14.42 -6.30 14.65
CA SER A 46 -14.05 -7.62 15.14
C SER A 46 -12.53 -7.80 15.08
N GLY A 47 -11.95 -8.50 16.06
CA GLY A 47 -10.51 -8.77 16.08
C GLY A 47 -10.00 -9.43 14.80
N SER A 48 -10.77 -10.38 14.26
CA SER A 48 -10.45 -11.07 13.00
C SER A 48 -10.46 -10.14 11.78
N ASP A 49 -11.44 -9.24 11.66
CA ASP A 49 -11.49 -8.31 10.52
C ASP A 49 -10.32 -7.31 10.58
N TYR A 50 -9.99 -6.82 11.78
CA TYR A 50 -8.87 -5.92 11.98
C TYR A 50 -7.53 -6.59 11.61
N GLU A 51 -7.30 -7.82 12.10
CA GLU A 51 -6.05 -8.54 11.87
C GLU A 51 -5.81 -8.83 10.39
N LEU A 52 -6.84 -9.25 9.65
CA LEU A 52 -6.74 -9.52 8.20
C LEU A 52 -6.36 -8.27 7.41
N ILE A 53 -7.03 -7.15 7.66
CA ILE A 53 -6.78 -5.90 6.92
C ILE A 53 -5.40 -5.32 7.32
N ASN A 54 -5.10 -5.29 8.62
CA ASN A 54 -3.82 -4.78 9.12
C ASN A 54 -2.63 -5.63 8.65
N GLY A 55 -2.77 -6.95 8.59
CA GLY A 55 -1.76 -7.86 8.06
C GLY A 55 -1.46 -7.59 6.59
N THR A 56 -2.50 -7.35 5.79
CA THR A 56 -2.37 -7.00 4.37
C THR A 56 -1.68 -5.65 4.18
N LEU A 57 -2.06 -4.62 4.96
CA LEU A 57 -1.41 -3.30 4.95
C LEU A 57 0.08 -3.38 5.28
N LYS A 58 0.45 -4.10 6.34
CA LYS A 58 1.85 -4.28 6.73
C LYS A 58 2.66 -4.95 5.63
N SER A 59 2.09 -5.98 5.00
CA SER A 59 2.71 -6.68 3.88
C SER A 59 2.91 -5.75 2.68
N PHE A 60 1.88 -4.96 2.33
CA PHE A 60 1.97 -3.97 1.27
C PHE A 60 3.06 -2.92 1.55
N TYR A 61 3.11 -2.33 2.75
CA TYR A 61 4.13 -1.33 3.08
C TYR A 61 5.56 -1.91 3.00
N ALA A 62 5.75 -3.16 3.42
CA ALA A 62 7.03 -3.83 3.30
C ALA A 62 7.46 -4.00 1.83
N VAL A 63 6.54 -4.44 0.97
CA VAL A 63 6.78 -4.58 -0.48
C VAL A 63 7.02 -3.21 -1.13
N ASN A 64 6.23 -2.19 -0.80
CA ASN A 64 6.38 -0.86 -1.38
C ASN A 64 7.76 -0.26 -1.09
N LYS A 65 8.29 -0.45 0.13
CA LYS A 65 9.65 -0.03 0.48
C LYS A 65 10.73 -0.73 -0.36
N GLN A 66 10.51 -2.00 -0.72
CA GLN A 66 11.41 -2.72 -1.62
C GLN A 66 11.33 -2.16 -3.04
N ILE A 67 10.12 -1.88 -3.54
CA ILE A 67 9.90 -1.26 -4.86
C ILE A 67 10.62 0.10 -4.92
N GLU A 68 10.46 0.95 -3.91
CA GLU A 68 11.14 2.25 -3.84
C GLU A 68 12.67 2.09 -3.86
N THR A 69 13.20 1.11 -3.12
CA THR A 69 14.63 0.83 -3.08
C THR A 69 15.16 0.39 -4.44
N VAL A 70 14.43 -0.49 -5.14
CA VAL A 70 14.78 -0.93 -6.49
C VAL A 70 14.68 0.25 -7.47
N GLY A 71 13.64 1.07 -7.37
CA GLY A 71 13.46 2.27 -8.20
C GLY A 71 14.61 3.25 -8.07
N LYS A 72 15.07 3.55 -6.85
CA LYS A 72 16.25 4.39 -6.60
C LYS A 72 17.52 3.83 -7.24
N ARG A 73 17.73 2.51 -7.16
CA ARG A 73 18.86 1.84 -7.80
C ARG A 73 18.80 1.94 -9.32
N ALA A 74 17.63 1.68 -9.91
CA ALA A 74 17.42 1.81 -11.35
C ALA A 74 17.66 3.24 -11.84
N PHE A 75 17.18 4.24 -11.10
CA PHE A 75 17.44 5.65 -11.38
C PHE A 75 18.94 5.97 -11.37
N ALA A 76 19.67 5.55 -10.33
CA ALA A 76 21.11 5.78 -10.23
C ALA A 76 21.89 5.11 -11.38
N MET A 77 21.50 3.89 -11.78
CA MET A 77 22.05 3.22 -12.95
C MET A 77 21.79 4.00 -14.24
N GLY A 78 20.56 4.51 -14.43
CA GLY A 78 20.20 5.36 -15.56
C GLY A 78 21.06 6.63 -15.63
N LYS A 79 21.24 7.32 -14.51
CA LYS A 79 22.12 8.50 -14.43
C LYS A 79 23.58 8.18 -14.75
N LYS A 80 24.08 7.04 -14.31
CA LYS A 80 25.43 6.60 -14.69
C LYS A 80 25.54 6.35 -16.20
N ALA A 81 24.50 5.78 -16.82
CA ALA A 81 24.48 5.51 -18.25
C ALA A 81 24.41 6.80 -19.09
N GLU A 82 23.59 7.79 -18.69
CA GLU A 82 23.51 9.11 -19.33
C GLU A 82 24.86 9.84 -19.37
N GLY A 83 25.72 9.60 -18.38
CA GLY A 83 27.05 10.20 -18.29
C GLY A 83 28.13 9.53 -19.14
N ILE A 84 27.83 8.46 -19.87
CA ILE A 84 28.80 7.80 -20.74
C ILE A 84 28.99 8.63 -22.01
N GLN A 85 30.21 9.11 -22.24
CA GLN A 85 30.64 9.70 -23.51
C GLN A 85 31.43 8.64 -24.29
N LEU A 86 31.03 8.39 -25.55
CA LEU A 86 31.67 7.47 -26.49
C LEU A 86 32.49 8.25 -27.51
#